data_AF-A0A953VJU0-F1
#
_entry.id   AF-A0A953VJU0-F1
#
_cell.length_a   1.000
_cell.length_b   1.000
_cell.length_c   1.000
_cell.angle_alpha   90.00
_cell.angle_beta   90.00
_cell.angle_gamma   90.00
#
_symmetry.space_group_name_H-M   'P 1'
#
loop_
_entity.id
_entity.type
_entity.pdbx_description
1 polymer ?
#
loop_
_entity_poly.entity_id
_entity_poly.type
_entity_poly.pdbx_seq_one_letter_code
_entity_poly.pdbx_strand_id
1 'polypeptide(L)'
;MKTNRFYNMAIAAGISLALTAQSVLAVEATAISAVNVRTGPGTSYAKVDTLHAGEQVDIAQCEGSWCFVQRNGPDGWVSGKYLAASGSGASGSGTGGSAAGDAAAAAILGVIIGGMIANSNKKKLPYGPDTCKSGFVWRDAIPGDHVCVVPARRSAAANENAIAGSRVDPTGPYGPNTCKPGFVWREAYSGDVVCVTPARRTEVKQENIDGPSHRVNP
;
A
#
# COMPACT_ATOMS: atom_id res chain seq x y z
N MET A 1 -5.29 83.40 -3.03
CA MET A 1 -3.96 82.78 -3.29
C MET A 1 -4.24 81.31 -3.63
N LYS A 2 -4.29 80.89 -4.91
CA LYS A 2 -3.15 80.39 -5.76
C LYS A 2 -2.17 79.57 -4.89
N THR A 3 -1.99 78.27 -5.06
CA THR A 3 -1.62 77.57 -6.32
C THR A 3 -1.91 76.06 -6.32
N ASN A 4 -2.31 75.56 -7.50
CA ASN A 4 -2.28 74.17 -7.95
C ASN A 4 -0.88 73.55 -7.89
N ARG A 5 -0.81 72.23 -7.65
CA ARG A 5 0.25 71.36 -8.23
C ARG A 5 -0.38 70.04 -8.70
N PHE A 6 -0.68 70.00 -9.99
CA PHE A 6 -0.73 68.78 -10.79
C PHE A 6 0.68 68.19 -10.85
N TYR A 7 0.87 66.87 -10.76
CA TYR A 7 1.84 66.12 -11.57
C TYR A 7 1.63 64.59 -11.48
N ASN A 8 1.44 64.02 -12.68
CA ASN A 8 1.93 62.74 -13.20
C ASN A 8 1.28 61.42 -12.80
N MET A 9 0.47 60.92 -13.75
CA MET A 9 0.33 59.51 -14.08
C MET A 9 1.69 58.82 -14.17
N ALA A 10 1.83 57.69 -13.49
CA ALA A 10 2.69 56.60 -13.94
C ALA A 10 1.89 55.31 -13.77
N ILE A 11 1.41 54.77 -14.91
CA ILE A 11 0.87 53.43 -15.01
C ILE A 11 2.07 52.48 -14.88
N ALA A 12 2.29 51.95 -13.68
CA ALA A 12 3.14 50.78 -13.51
C ALA A 12 2.26 49.55 -13.77
N ALA A 13 2.38 48.99 -14.99
CA ALA A 13 1.87 47.68 -15.30
C ALA A 13 2.62 46.64 -14.44
N GLY A 14 2.02 46.29 -13.31
CA GLY A 14 2.44 45.13 -12.52
C GLY A 14 2.11 43.87 -13.31
N ILE A 15 3.12 43.23 -13.87
CA ILE A 15 3.03 41.89 -14.44
C ILE A 15 2.60 40.97 -13.30
N SER A 16 1.31 40.61 -13.26
CA SER A 16 0.80 39.51 -12.45
C SER A 16 1.46 38.24 -12.97
N LEU A 17 2.52 37.79 -12.31
CA LEU A 17 3.10 36.48 -12.52
C LEU A 17 2.08 35.46 -12.02
N ALA A 18 1.18 35.02 -12.92
CA ALA A 18 0.28 33.93 -12.64
C ALA A 18 1.15 32.67 -12.41
N LEU A 19 1.31 32.26 -11.14
CA LEU A 19 1.75 30.91 -10.81
C LEU A 19 0.65 29.98 -11.32
N THR A 20 0.81 29.48 -12.54
CA THR A 20 0.04 28.33 -12.97
C THR A 20 0.55 27.16 -12.14
N ALA A 21 -0.23 26.77 -11.13
CA ALA A 21 -0.05 25.49 -10.46
C ALA A 21 -0.30 24.43 -11.53
N GLN A 22 0.77 23.94 -12.15
CA GLN A 22 0.71 22.79 -13.04
C GLN A 22 0.31 21.61 -12.16
N SER A 23 -0.91 21.11 -12.34
CA SER A 23 -1.35 19.90 -11.66
C SER A 23 -0.46 18.76 -12.12
N VAL A 24 0.42 18.27 -11.24
CA VAL A 24 1.08 16.98 -11.43
C VAL A 24 -0.04 15.95 -11.47
N LEU A 25 -0.30 15.38 -12.65
CA LEU A 25 -1.21 14.26 -12.79
C LEU A 25 -0.47 13.05 -12.23
N ALA A 26 -0.75 12.70 -10.98
CA ALA A 26 -0.26 11.45 -10.45
C ALA A 26 -0.91 10.31 -11.26
N VAL A 27 -0.09 9.39 -11.76
CA VAL A 27 -0.57 8.28 -12.59
C VAL A 27 -0.80 7.08 -11.69
N GLU A 28 -2.03 6.60 -11.61
CA GLU A 28 -2.34 5.36 -10.90
C GLU A 28 -1.50 4.21 -11.47
N ALA A 29 -0.97 3.35 -10.61
CA ALA A 29 -0.23 2.17 -11.01
C ALA A 29 -0.49 1.02 -10.03
N THR A 30 -0.37 -0.21 -10.53
CA THR A 30 -0.46 -1.42 -9.72
C THR A 30 0.89 -2.09 -9.64
N ALA A 31 1.33 -2.46 -8.45
CA ALA A 31 2.53 -3.28 -8.28
C ALA A 31 2.28 -4.69 -8.85
N ILE A 32 3.12 -5.14 -9.80
CA ILE A 32 2.98 -6.47 -10.42
C ILE A 32 3.71 -7.57 -9.64
N SER A 33 4.63 -7.20 -8.75
CA SER A 33 5.32 -8.08 -7.82
C SER A 33 5.75 -7.30 -6.57
N ALA A 34 6.20 -8.03 -5.53
CA ALA A 34 6.78 -7.39 -4.35
C ALA A 34 7.96 -6.48 -4.73
N VAL A 35 7.96 -5.23 -4.26
CA VAL A 35 9.04 -4.26 -4.49
C VAL A 35 9.29 -3.43 -3.24
N ASN A 36 10.56 -3.21 -2.90
CA ASN A 36 10.91 -2.36 -1.75
C ASN A 36 10.63 -0.89 -2.07
N VAL A 37 9.95 -0.20 -1.14
CA VAL A 37 9.82 1.26 -1.11
C VAL A 37 11.03 1.82 -0.37
N ARG A 38 11.72 2.79 -0.97
CA ARG A 38 13.00 3.30 -0.49
C ARG A 38 13.00 4.82 -0.32
N THR A 39 13.93 5.31 0.50
CA THR A 39 14.13 6.75 0.74
C THR A 39 14.64 7.53 -0.49
N GLY A 40 15.18 6.86 -1.52
CA GLY A 40 15.71 7.50 -2.72
C GLY A 40 15.76 6.57 -3.94
N PRO A 41 16.04 7.11 -5.14
CA PRO A 41 16.01 6.39 -6.42
C PRO A 41 17.24 5.50 -6.59
N GLY A 42 17.26 4.35 -5.91
CA GLY A 42 18.38 3.40 -6.00
C GLY A 42 18.32 2.29 -4.96
N THR A 43 19.06 1.20 -5.19
CA THR A 43 19.14 0.08 -4.25
C THR A 43 20.01 0.38 -3.02
N SER A 44 20.86 1.42 -3.09
CA SER A 44 21.71 1.91 -1.98
C SER A 44 20.93 2.67 -0.91
N TYR A 45 19.72 3.16 -1.22
CA TYR A 45 18.88 3.88 -0.27
C TYR A 45 18.16 2.94 0.69
N ALA A 46 17.94 3.40 1.92
CA ALA A 46 17.28 2.62 2.96
C ALA A 46 15.86 2.23 2.54
N LYS A 47 15.48 0.97 2.82
CA LYS A 47 14.12 0.46 2.69
C LYS A 47 13.25 1.07 3.80
N VAL A 48 12.12 1.64 3.43
CA VAL A 48 11.12 2.18 4.37
C VAL A 48 9.86 1.32 4.41
N ASP A 49 9.55 0.60 3.33
CA ASP A 49 8.42 -0.34 3.27
C ASP A 49 8.54 -1.28 2.06
N THR A 50 7.48 -2.04 1.75
CA THR A 50 7.35 -2.93 0.58
C THR A 50 5.99 -2.72 -0.08
N LEU A 51 5.91 -2.54 -1.40
CA LEU A 51 4.65 -2.75 -2.12
C LEU A 51 4.47 -4.23 -2.39
N HIS A 52 3.28 -4.74 -2.10
CA HIS A 52 2.87 -6.10 -2.48
C HIS A 52 2.15 -6.08 -3.84
N ALA A 53 2.16 -7.21 -4.53
CA ALA A 53 1.57 -7.40 -5.85
C ALA A 53 0.06 -7.21 -5.75
N GLY A 54 -0.49 -6.39 -6.64
CA GLY A 54 -1.87 -5.95 -6.61
C GLY A 54 -2.10 -4.67 -5.80
N GLU A 55 -1.13 -4.17 -5.04
CA GLU A 55 -1.26 -2.87 -4.38
C GLU A 55 -1.27 -1.73 -5.41
N GLN A 56 -2.23 -0.83 -5.27
CA GLN A 56 -2.38 0.37 -6.08
C GLN A 56 -1.66 1.54 -5.42
N VAL A 57 -1.03 2.37 -6.24
CA VAL A 57 -0.29 3.57 -5.84
C VAL A 57 -0.43 4.66 -6.88
N ASP A 58 -0.17 5.90 -6.48
CA ASP A 58 -0.11 7.03 -7.39
C ASP A 58 1.36 7.36 -7.69
N ILE A 59 1.76 7.36 -8.96
CA ILE A 59 3.09 7.77 -9.39
C ILE A 59 3.13 9.30 -9.45
N ALA A 60 3.86 9.94 -8.55
CA ALA A 60 4.01 11.40 -8.53
C ALA A 60 5.10 11.90 -9.49
N GLN A 61 6.22 11.16 -9.59
CA GLN A 61 7.34 11.50 -10.48
C GLN A 61 8.24 10.27 -10.71
N CYS A 62 9.05 10.29 -11.77
CA CYS A 62 10.08 9.29 -12.01
C CYS A 62 11.44 9.93 -12.33
N GLU A 63 12.50 9.30 -11.85
CA GLU A 63 13.90 9.63 -12.11
C GLU A 63 14.60 8.36 -12.63
N GLY A 64 14.94 8.34 -13.92
CA GLY A 64 15.46 7.15 -14.58
C GLY A 64 14.48 5.97 -14.49
N SER A 65 14.92 4.85 -13.91
CA SER A 65 14.09 3.65 -13.71
C SER A 65 13.38 3.57 -12.35
N TRP A 66 13.39 4.67 -11.59
CA TRP A 66 12.76 4.76 -10.26
C TRP A 66 11.61 5.75 -10.30
N CYS A 67 10.52 5.42 -9.63
CA CYS A 67 9.35 6.27 -9.51
C CYS A 67 9.04 6.51 -8.04
N PHE A 68 8.78 7.76 -7.69
CA PHE A 68 8.23 8.13 -6.40
C PHE A 68 6.74 7.85 -6.40
N VAL A 69 6.30 7.04 -5.45
CA VAL A 69 4.91 6.62 -5.30
C VAL A 69 4.30 7.20 -4.03
N GLN A 70 3.05 7.65 -4.16
CA GLN A 70 2.20 8.12 -3.08
C GLN A 70 1.13 7.08 -2.77
N ARG A 71 0.85 6.86 -1.48
CA ARG A 71 -0.16 5.88 -1.03
C ARG A 71 -0.58 6.11 0.42
N ASN A 72 -1.58 5.34 0.85
CA ASN A 72 -1.82 5.14 2.28
C ASN A 72 -0.67 4.31 2.87
N GLY A 73 0.35 5.00 3.39
CA GLY A 73 1.55 4.41 4.00
C GLY A 73 2.75 5.33 3.88
N PRO A 74 3.98 4.84 4.16
CA PRO A 74 5.19 5.57 3.79
C PRO A 74 5.29 5.69 2.27
N ASP A 75 5.31 6.92 1.78
CA ASP A 75 5.67 7.24 0.41
C ASP A 75 7.17 6.95 0.17
N GLY A 76 7.55 6.81 -1.09
CA GLY A 76 8.96 6.65 -1.43
C GLY A 76 9.21 6.17 -2.83
N TRP A 77 10.45 5.79 -3.09
CA TRP A 77 10.93 5.40 -4.40
C TRP A 77 10.86 3.88 -4.59
N VAL A 78 10.28 3.47 -5.71
CA VAL A 78 10.21 2.07 -6.15
C VAL A 78 10.76 1.96 -7.58
N SER A 79 11.29 0.79 -7.95
CA SER A 79 11.71 0.59 -9.33
C SER A 79 10.48 0.46 -10.22
N GLY A 80 10.38 1.32 -11.24
CA GLY A 80 9.23 1.40 -12.15
C GLY A 80 8.98 0.11 -12.93
N LYS A 81 9.99 -0.76 -13.05
CA LYS A 81 9.86 -2.10 -13.67
C LYS A 81 8.87 -3.03 -12.94
N TYR A 82 8.52 -2.69 -11.70
CA TYR A 82 7.55 -3.43 -10.89
C TYR A 82 6.18 -2.74 -10.80
N LEU A 83 5.97 -1.67 -11.56
CA LEU A 83 4.72 -0.94 -11.63
C LEU A 83 4.09 -1.11 -13.02
N ALA A 84 2.78 -1.38 -13.05
CA ALA A 84 1.95 -1.30 -14.23
C ALA A 84 1.07 -0.05 -14.12
N ALA A 85 1.38 0.99 -14.90
CA ALA A 85 0.62 2.24 -14.91
C ALA A 85 -0.77 2.08 -15.55
N SER A 86 -1.81 2.48 -14.84
CA SER A 86 -3.20 2.60 -15.29
C SER A 86 -3.36 3.86 -16.16
N GLY A 87 -2.64 3.96 -17.28
CA GLY A 87 -2.68 5.20 -18.07
C GLY A 87 -1.80 5.31 -19.30
N SER A 88 -1.19 4.22 -19.77
CA SER A 88 -0.52 4.22 -21.08
C SER A 88 -0.69 2.86 -21.73
N GLY A 89 -1.64 2.79 -22.66
CA GLY A 89 -1.76 1.66 -23.56
C GLY A 89 -0.48 1.51 -24.37
N ALA A 90 0.32 0.50 -24.05
CA ALA A 90 1.18 -0.15 -25.02
C ALA A 90 0.46 -1.43 -25.44
N SER A 91 -0.06 -1.39 -26.67
CA SER A 91 -0.45 -2.57 -27.45
C SER A 91 0.68 -3.59 -27.43
N GLY A 92 0.55 -4.61 -26.59
CA GLY A 92 1.20 -5.90 -26.78
C GLY A 92 0.26 -6.76 -27.61
N SER A 93 0.40 -6.69 -28.94
CA SER A 93 -0.19 -7.65 -29.88
C SER A 93 0.40 -9.03 -29.59
N GLY A 94 -0.23 -9.77 -28.68
CA GLY A 94 -0.06 -11.21 -28.54
C GLY A 94 -0.95 -11.91 -29.56
N THR A 95 -0.45 -12.06 -30.78
CA THR A 95 -0.97 -13.04 -31.74
C THR A 95 -0.81 -14.44 -31.16
N GLY A 96 -1.94 -15.09 -30.87
CA GLY A 96 -2.02 -16.49 -30.49
C GLY A 96 -3.37 -17.05 -30.91
N GLY A 97 -3.56 -17.23 -32.21
CA GLY A 97 -4.70 -17.98 -32.73
C GLY A 97 -4.55 -19.47 -32.45
N SER A 98 -5.64 -20.14 -32.09
CA SER A 98 -6.30 -21.07 -33.01
C SER A 98 -7.53 -21.70 -32.37
N ALA A 99 -8.57 -21.73 -33.19
CA ALA A 99 -9.87 -22.37 -33.09
C ALA A 99 -9.89 -23.81 -32.53
N ALA A 100 -10.99 -24.13 -31.85
CA ALA A 100 -12.00 -25.13 -32.22
C ALA A 100 -13.19 -24.91 -31.25
N GLY A 101 -14.45 -24.83 -31.63
CA GLY A 101 -15.14 -25.66 -32.61
C GLY A 101 -16.11 -26.56 -31.85
N ASP A 102 -17.39 -26.20 -31.94
CA ASP A 102 -18.60 -27.01 -31.77
C ASP A 102 -19.18 -27.37 -30.39
N ALA A 103 -20.49 -27.13 -30.34
CA ALA A 103 -21.44 -27.60 -29.34
C ALA A 103 -21.88 -29.03 -29.67
N ALA A 104 -22.05 -29.87 -28.65
CA ALA A 104 -22.98 -31.00 -28.70
C ALA A 104 -23.39 -31.41 -27.27
N ALA A 105 -24.71 -31.44 -27.04
CA ALA A 105 -25.31 -32.09 -25.90
C ALA A 105 -25.38 -33.61 -26.12
N ALA A 106 -25.04 -34.41 -25.11
CA ALA A 106 -25.50 -35.79 -24.98
C ALA A 106 -25.46 -36.22 -23.50
N ALA A 107 -26.63 -36.57 -22.96
CA ALA A 107 -26.76 -37.23 -21.67
C ALA A 107 -26.32 -38.70 -21.78
N ILE A 108 -25.48 -39.17 -20.86
CA ILE A 108 -25.21 -40.59 -20.66
C ILE A 108 -25.33 -40.90 -19.16
N LEU A 109 -26.33 -41.72 -18.83
CA LEU A 109 -26.41 -42.44 -17.55
C LEU A 109 -25.26 -43.45 -17.49
N GLY A 110 -24.35 -43.27 -16.54
CA GLY A 110 -23.27 -44.21 -16.28
C GLY A 110 -22.67 -43.98 -14.90
N VAL A 111 -23.14 -44.73 -13.92
CA VAL A 111 -22.52 -44.84 -12.59
C VAL A 111 -21.16 -45.52 -12.76
N ILE A 112 -20.06 -44.85 -12.39
CA ILE A 112 -18.77 -45.48 -12.11
C ILE A 112 -18.18 -44.89 -10.83
N ILE A 113 -17.72 -45.81 -9.97
CA ILE A 113 -17.06 -45.64 -8.68
C ILE A 113 -15.70 -44.94 -8.84
N GLY A 114 -15.36 -44.05 -7.91
CA GLY A 114 -13.96 -43.75 -7.60
C GLY A 114 -13.56 -42.28 -7.72
N GLY A 115 -13.34 -41.64 -6.56
CA GLY A 115 -12.53 -40.43 -6.42
C GLY A 115 -13.24 -39.14 -6.80
N MET A 116 -13.43 -38.25 -5.82
CA MET A 116 -13.59 -36.84 -6.13
C MET A 116 -12.37 -36.42 -6.95
N ILE A 117 -12.58 -36.09 -8.22
CA ILE A 117 -11.58 -35.35 -9.00
C ILE A 117 -11.50 -33.98 -8.35
N ALA A 118 -10.61 -33.82 -7.37
CA ALA A 118 -10.22 -32.52 -6.87
C ALA A 118 -9.54 -31.79 -8.04
N ASN A 119 -10.33 -30.95 -8.72
CA ASN A 119 -9.85 -30.03 -9.75
C ASN A 119 -8.83 -29.10 -9.08
N SER A 120 -7.56 -29.51 -9.13
CA SER A 120 -6.45 -28.86 -8.47
C SER A 120 -5.92 -27.70 -9.31
N ASN A 121 -6.82 -26.95 -9.95
CA ASN A 121 -6.51 -25.62 -10.45
C ASN A 121 -6.44 -24.62 -9.29
N LYS A 122 -5.68 -24.93 -8.23
CA LYS A 122 -5.29 -23.94 -7.24
C LYS A 122 -4.32 -22.99 -7.95
N LYS A 123 -4.86 -21.91 -8.52
CA LYS A 123 -4.09 -20.79 -9.04
C LYS A 123 -3.01 -20.46 -8.00
N LYS A 124 -1.74 -20.57 -8.37
CA LYS A 124 -0.63 -20.21 -7.50
C LYS A 124 -0.81 -18.75 -7.10
N LEU A 125 -1.14 -18.51 -5.84
CA LEU A 125 -1.32 -17.16 -5.32
C LEU A 125 0.04 -16.45 -5.25
N PRO A 126 0.10 -15.12 -5.48
CA PRO A 126 1.35 -14.36 -5.46
C PRO A 126 2.17 -14.55 -4.17
N TYR A 127 1.50 -14.74 -3.04
CA TYR A 127 2.09 -14.81 -1.70
C TYR A 127 1.75 -16.10 -0.93
N GLY A 128 1.39 -17.18 -1.64
CA GLY A 128 0.99 -18.42 -0.99
C GLY A 128 -0.35 -18.29 -0.23
N PRO A 129 -0.60 -19.13 0.79
CA PRO A 129 -1.91 -19.20 1.46
C PRO A 129 -2.29 -17.91 2.20
N ASP A 130 -1.31 -17.12 2.65
CA ASP A 130 -1.55 -15.87 3.37
C ASP A 130 -1.84 -14.68 2.44
N THR A 131 -1.97 -14.90 1.13
CA THR A 131 -2.28 -13.83 0.17
C THR A 131 -3.59 -13.16 0.55
N CYS A 132 -3.54 -11.84 0.77
CA CYS A 132 -4.73 -11.05 1.08
C CYS A 132 -5.67 -10.92 -0.14
N LYS A 133 -6.98 -10.84 0.13
CA LYS A 133 -8.00 -10.46 -0.84
C LYS A 133 -7.72 -9.05 -1.37
N SER A 134 -8.24 -8.74 -2.57
CA SER A 134 -8.21 -7.37 -3.10
C SER A 134 -8.78 -6.38 -2.09
N GLY A 135 -8.10 -5.24 -1.91
CA GLY A 135 -8.44 -4.23 -0.89
C GLY A 135 -7.81 -4.47 0.50
N PHE A 136 -7.14 -5.61 0.71
CA PHE A 136 -6.39 -5.91 1.93
C PHE A 136 -4.91 -6.09 1.63
N VAL A 137 -4.08 -5.78 2.62
CA VAL A 137 -2.63 -5.85 2.58
C VAL A 137 -2.11 -6.48 3.87
N TRP A 138 -0.91 -7.03 3.87
CA TRP A 138 -0.27 -7.45 5.11
C TRP A 138 0.01 -6.23 5.99
N ARG A 139 -0.33 -6.35 7.27
CA ARG A 139 -0.12 -5.28 8.25
C ARG A 139 1.36 -4.97 8.43
N ASP A 140 2.24 -5.96 8.24
CA ASP A 140 3.70 -5.82 8.31
C ASP A 140 4.18 -5.07 9.57
N ALA A 141 3.51 -5.29 10.71
CA ALA A 141 3.92 -4.65 11.97
C ALA A 141 5.26 -5.19 12.51
N ILE A 142 5.69 -6.36 12.04
CA ILE A 142 7.04 -6.91 12.19
C ILE A 142 7.39 -7.71 10.93
N PRO A 143 8.66 -8.06 10.71
CA PRO A 143 9.02 -9.03 9.68
C PRO A 143 8.22 -10.34 9.85
N GLY A 144 7.43 -10.70 8.83
CA GLY A 144 6.60 -11.91 8.82
C GLY A 144 5.17 -11.76 9.33
N ASP A 145 4.72 -10.54 9.67
CA ASP A 145 3.33 -10.28 10.08
C ASP A 145 2.35 -10.27 8.89
N HIS A 146 1.80 -11.45 8.58
CA HIS A 146 0.84 -11.63 7.47
C HIS A 146 -0.64 -11.50 7.89
N VAL A 147 -0.94 -10.65 8.88
CA VAL A 147 -2.33 -10.30 9.21
C VAL A 147 -2.87 -9.38 8.13
N CYS A 148 -3.91 -9.83 7.40
CA CYS A 148 -4.52 -9.06 6.32
C CYS A 148 -5.43 -7.97 6.87
N VAL A 149 -5.07 -6.70 6.62
CA VAL A 149 -5.78 -5.50 7.08
C VAL A 149 -6.00 -4.54 5.92
N VAL A 150 -6.83 -3.51 6.09
CA VAL A 150 -6.95 -2.44 5.09
C VAL A 150 -5.66 -1.58 5.03
N PRO A 151 -5.32 -0.94 3.90
CA PRO A 151 -4.07 -0.17 3.74
C PRO A 151 -3.81 0.89 4.82
N ALA A 152 -4.87 1.57 5.27
CA ALA A 152 -4.77 2.56 6.35
C ALA A 152 -4.24 1.94 7.67
N ARG A 153 -4.58 0.68 7.97
CA ARG A 153 -4.13 -0.01 9.18
C ARG A 153 -2.66 -0.41 9.10
N ARG A 154 -2.17 -0.80 7.92
CA ARG A 154 -0.73 -1.02 7.67
C ARG A 154 0.07 0.26 7.92
N SER A 155 -0.41 1.38 7.39
CA SER A 155 0.18 2.71 7.61
C SER A 155 0.26 3.06 9.10
N ALA A 156 -0.84 2.83 9.81
CA ALA A 156 -0.91 3.10 11.24
C ALA A 156 0.02 2.18 12.04
N ALA A 157 0.13 0.89 11.70
CA ALA A 157 1.06 -0.03 12.34
C ALA A 157 2.53 0.41 12.16
N ALA A 158 2.90 0.87 10.96
CA ALA A 158 4.22 1.43 10.68
C ALA A 158 4.48 2.69 11.52
N ASN A 159 3.50 3.61 11.61
CA ASN A 159 3.62 4.82 12.42
C ASN A 159 3.73 4.50 13.92
N GLU A 160 2.94 3.54 14.43
CA GLU A 160 3.01 3.04 15.81
C GLU A 160 4.41 2.50 16.13
N ASN A 161 5.02 1.74 15.22
CA ASN A 161 6.39 1.24 15.37
C ASN A 161 7.41 2.38 15.33
N ALA A 162 7.27 3.33 14.42
CA ALA A 162 8.19 4.46 14.27
C ALA A 162 8.24 5.35 15.53
N ILE A 163 7.10 5.48 16.23
CA ILE A 163 7.00 6.30 17.44
C ILE A 163 7.02 5.47 18.74
N ALA A 164 7.33 4.17 18.69
CA ALA A 164 7.20 3.28 19.84
C ALA A 164 7.92 3.82 21.10
N GLY A 165 9.13 4.37 20.93
CA GLY A 165 9.90 4.97 22.02
C GLY A 165 9.30 6.25 22.62
N SER A 166 8.41 6.95 21.92
CA SER A 166 7.82 8.21 22.42
C SER A 166 6.78 7.99 23.53
N ARG A 167 6.21 6.77 23.61
CA ARG A 167 5.09 6.41 24.49
C ARG A 167 5.48 5.53 25.67
N VAL A 168 6.77 5.25 25.84
CA VAL A 168 7.29 4.50 26.98
C VAL A 168 7.81 5.43 28.07
N ASP A 169 7.70 4.99 29.31
CA ASP A 169 8.36 5.51 30.50
C ASP A 169 9.49 4.53 30.88
N PRO A 170 10.76 4.87 30.61
CA PRO A 170 11.88 3.98 30.90
C PRO A 170 12.09 3.67 32.39
N THR A 171 11.50 4.47 33.28
CA THR A 171 11.59 4.34 34.74
C THR A 171 10.36 3.68 35.36
N GLY A 172 9.42 3.24 34.52
CA GLY A 172 8.15 2.70 34.96
C GLY A 172 8.24 1.31 35.62
N PRO A 173 7.17 0.89 36.32
CA PRO A 173 7.12 -0.34 37.11
C PRO A 173 7.34 -1.66 36.34
N TYR A 174 7.23 -1.65 35.01
CA TYR A 174 7.38 -2.84 34.16
C TYR A 174 8.66 -2.80 33.31
N GLY A 175 9.66 -2.00 33.73
CA GLY A 175 10.93 -1.86 33.04
C GLY A 175 10.90 -0.82 31.91
N PRO A 176 11.92 -0.82 31.02
CA PRO A 176 12.17 0.29 30.09
C PRO A 176 11.08 0.50 29.03
N ASN A 177 10.23 -0.50 28.81
CA ASN A 177 9.11 -0.44 27.88
C ASN A 177 7.76 -0.22 28.58
N THR A 178 7.76 0.25 29.83
CA THR A 178 6.50 0.57 30.53
C THR A 178 5.76 1.63 29.74
N CYS A 179 4.46 1.45 29.48
CA CYS A 179 3.69 2.48 28.80
C CYS A 179 3.40 3.67 29.73
N LYS A 180 3.52 4.89 29.18
CA LYS A 180 3.08 6.13 29.86
C LYS A 180 1.58 6.06 30.21
N PRO A 181 1.11 6.82 31.23
CA PRO A 181 -0.32 6.91 31.55
C PRO A 181 -1.18 7.22 30.32
N GLY A 182 -2.29 6.49 30.18
CA GLY A 182 -3.19 6.58 29.01
C GLY A 182 -2.84 5.65 27.84
N PHE A 183 -1.69 4.95 27.91
CA PHE A 183 -1.29 3.95 26.93
C PHE A 183 -1.18 2.55 27.55
N VAL A 184 -1.27 1.54 26.69
CA VAL A 184 -1.13 0.11 27.03
C VAL A 184 -0.29 -0.56 25.94
N TRP A 185 0.36 -1.69 26.26
CA TRP A 185 1.02 -2.50 25.23
C TRP A 185 -0.01 -2.95 24.19
N ARG A 186 0.38 -2.85 22.91
CA ARG A 186 -0.48 -3.12 21.76
C ARG A 186 -0.88 -4.58 21.67
N GLU A 187 0.00 -5.50 22.09
CA GLU A 187 -0.25 -6.94 22.09
C GLU A 187 -0.68 -7.48 20.72
N ALA A 188 -0.11 -6.96 19.64
CA ALA A 188 -0.38 -7.50 18.31
C ALA A 188 0.16 -8.92 18.13
N TYR A 189 1.19 -9.27 18.87
CA TYR A 189 1.82 -10.58 18.92
C TYR A 189 2.48 -10.77 20.28
N SER A 190 2.93 -11.98 20.57
CA SER A 190 3.63 -12.27 21.82
C SER A 190 4.93 -11.46 21.92
N GLY A 191 5.07 -10.67 22.98
CA GLY A 191 6.23 -9.79 23.19
C GLY A 191 6.14 -8.43 22.49
N ASP A 192 5.00 -8.05 21.92
CA ASP A 192 4.79 -6.71 21.36
C ASP A 192 4.74 -5.63 22.45
N VAL A 193 5.83 -4.88 22.57
CA VAL A 193 5.98 -3.81 23.58
C VAL A 193 5.60 -2.42 23.07
N VAL A 194 5.06 -2.30 21.85
CA VAL A 194 4.64 -1.00 21.31
C VAL A 194 3.46 -0.45 22.11
N CYS A 195 3.56 0.78 22.61
CA CYS A 195 2.51 1.42 23.39
C CYS A 195 1.47 2.13 22.51
N VAL A 196 0.19 1.79 22.67
CA VAL A 196 -0.96 2.35 21.95
C VAL A 196 -2.10 2.71 22.92
N THR A 197 -3.15 3.36 22.43
CA THR A 197 -4.34 3.64 23.26
C THR A 197 -5.10 2.34 23.57
N PRO A 198 -5.88 2.28 24.67
CA PRO A 198 -6.72 1.11 24.97
C PRO A 198 -7.67 0.72 23.83
N ALA A 199 -8.32 1.71 23.20
CA ALA A 199 -9.17 1.48 22.04
C ALA A 199 -8.40 0.80 20.89
N ARG A 200 -7.18 1.28 20.61
CA ARG A 200 -6.35 0.72 19.55
C ARG A 200 -5.92 -0.72 19.85
N ARG A 201 -5.62 -1.06 21.10
CA ARG A 201 -5.34 -2.46 21.50
C ARG A 201 -6.52 -3.39 21.20
N THR A 202 -7.75 -2.92 21.41
CA THR A 202 -8.96 -3.69 21.06
C THR A 202 -9.08 -3.90 19.55
N GLU A 203 -8.84 -2.86 18.75
CA GLU A 203 -8.85 -2.98 17.29
C GLU A 203 -7.78 -3.94 16.77
N VAL A 204 -6.56 -3.91 17.33
CA VAL A 204 -5.49 -4.85 16.95
C VAL A 204 -5.89 -6.30 17.23
N LYS A 205 -6.54 -6.55 18.36
CA LYS A 205 -7.06 -7.90 18.67
C LYS A 205 -8.09 -8.34 17.64
N GLN A 206 -8.97 -7.43 17.23
CA GLN A 206 -9.96 -7.70 16.19
C GLN A 206 -9.29 -7.96 14.83
N GLU A 207 -8.28 -7.18 14.44
CA GLU A 207 -7.51 -7.40 13.21
C GLU A 207 -6.86 -8.80 13.18
N ASN A 208 -6.31 -9.27 14.30
CA ASN A 208 -5.75 -10.62 14.39
C ASN A 208 -6.82 -11.72 14.26
N ILE A 209 -8.04 -11.48 14.75
CA ILE A 209 -9.18 -12.40 14.63
C ILE A 209 -9.69 -12.45 13.19
N ASP A 210 -9.84 -11.28 12.55
CA ASP A 210 -10.43 -11.16 11.21
C ASP A 210 -9.43 -11.44 10.09
N GLY A 211 -8.13 -11.29 10.36
CA GLY A 211 -7.05 -11.44 9.39
C GLY A 211 -7.14 -12.70 8.51
N PRO A 212 -7.39 -13.90 9.07
CA PRO A 212 -7.61 -15.11 8.28
C PRO A 212 -8.76 -14.98 7.28
N SER A 213 -9.88 -14.35 7.66
CA SER A 213 -11.05 -14.17 6.79
C SER A 213 -10.78 -13.23 5.60
N HIS A 214 -9.73 -12.41 5.68
CA HIS A 214 -9.31 -11.50 4.63
C HIS A 214 -8.30 -12.13 3.64
N ARG A 215 -7.96 -13.41 3.78
CA ARG A 215 -7.08 -14.15 2.85
C ARG A 215 -7.88 -14.73 1.68
N VAL A 216 -7.26 -14.85 0.51
CA VAL A 216 -7.91 -15.39 -0.70
C VAL A 216 -8.36 -16.85 -0.52
N ASN A 217 -7.58 -17.64 0.23
CA ASN A 217 -7.90 -19.01 0.60
C ASN A 217 -7.74 -19.14 2.13
N PRO A 218 -8.78 -18.82 2.91
CA PRO A 218 -8.74 -18.83 4.38
C PRO A 218 -8.55 -20.24 4.96
#